data_AF-A0A7S0CZJ2-F1
#
_entry.id   AF-A0A7S0CZJ2-F1
#
_cell.length_a   1.000
_cell.length_b   1.000
_cell.length_c   1.000
_cell.angle_alpha   90.00
_cell.angle_beta   90.00
_cell.angle_gamma   90.00
#
_symmetry.space_group_name_H-M   'P 1'
#
loop_
_entity.id
_entity.type
_entity.pdbx_description
1 polymer ?
#
loop_
_entity_poly.entity_id
_entity_poly.type
_entity_poly.pdbx_seq_one_letter_code
_entity_poly.pdbx_strand_id
1 'polypeptide(L)'
;MSGVADADGAVADEGDWYAALVAGEHVGEWLETCENPERSAGRRERAGRSLAAKVASDRVYADEATEAGAAARLEAALASLSLAAPDATSPDARARQTHASLRDALEAARAACAEASGVVASVRELAFGLSERSRSDRGEEKNVVRVRVRELALGRGVGAKLWRAASMLSDRLFEDPAFVRGQSVLELGAGVGLCGLLAAKLGARRVALTDFEPALLDSLVLAARDNRAP
;
A
#
# COMPACT_ATOMS: atom_id res chain seq x y z
N MET A 1 -20.92 14.33 -21.17
CA MET A 1 -19.53 14.02 -20.81
C MET A 1 -18.77 15.32 -20.72
N SER A 2 -18.63 15.85 -19.50
CA SER A 2 -17.68 16.92 -19.19
C SER A 2 -17.02 16.48 -17.88
N GLY A 3 -16.00 15.62 -18.03
CA GLY A 3 -15.16 15.21 -16.92
C GLY A 3 -14.46 16.45 -16.39
N VAL A 4 -14.62 16.69 -15.10
CA VAL A 4 -13.79 17.62 -14.34
C VAL A 4 -12.34 17.19 -14.54
N ALA A 5 -11.51 18.16 -14.93
CA ALA A 5 -10.07 17.98 -15.06
C ALA A 5 -9.51 17.45 -13.73
N ASP A 6 -8.57 16.51 -13.85
CA ASP A 6 -7.78 15.94 -12.77
C ASP A 6 -7.39 17.01 -11.73
N ALA A 7 -8.07 17.01 -10.59
CA ALA A 7 -7.45 17.48 -9.36
C ALA A 7 -6.45 16.39 -8.96
N ASP A 8 -5.25 16.50 -9.54
CA ASP A 8 -4.10 15.60 -9.50
C ASP A 8 -3.79 15.07 -8.09
N GLY A 9 -4.45 13.97 -7.73
CA GLY A 9 -3.92 12.98 -6.81
C GLY A 9 -4.00 11.63 -7.52
N ALA A 10 -2.85 11.03 -7.83
CA ALA A 10 -2.80 9.73 -8.51
C ALA A 10 -3.68 8.70 -7.78
N VAL A 11 -4.78 8.29 -8.41
CA VAL A 11 -5.66 7.21 -7.94
C VAL A 11 -5.20 5.91 -8.57
N ALA A 12 -5.38 4.80 -7.85
CA ALA A 12 -5.05 3.48 -8.34
C ALA A 12 -5.92 3.05 -9.53
N ASP A 13 -5.29 2.34 -10.47
CA ASP A 13 -5.96 1.68 -11.59
C ASP A 13 -5.56 0.20 -11.75
N GLU A 14 -6.05 -0.44 -12.82
CA GLU A 14 -5.73 -1.84 -13.12
C GLU A 14 -4.24 -2.07 -13.41
N GLY A 15 -3.56 -1.10 -14.01
CA GLY A 15 -2.12 -1.17 -14.27
C GLY A 15 -1.32 -1.23 -12.98
N ASP A 16 -1.69 -0.43 -11.98
CA ASP A 16 -1.10 -0.47 -10.65
C ASP A 16 -1.31 -1.83 -9.96
N TRP A 17 -2.46 -2.46 -10.18
CA TRP A 17 -2.73 -3.80 -9.65
C TRP A 17 -1.83 -4.87 -10.29
N TYR A 18 -1.67 -4.86 -11.61
CA TYR A 18 -0.74 -5.76 -12.29
C TYR A 18 0.70 -5.56 -11.85
N ALA A 19 1.13 -4.31 -11.67
CA ALA A 19 2.46 -4.00 -11.17
C ALA A 19 2.70 -4.59 -9.77
N ALA A 20 1.71 -4.50 -8.89
CA ALA A 20 1.78 -5.07 -7.55
C ALA A 20 1.84 -6.61 -7.56
N LEU A 21 1.07 -7.27 -8.43
CA LEU A 21 1.15 -8.73 -8.59
C LEU A 21 2.54 -9.18 -9.01
N VAL A 22 3.11 -8.53 -10.03
CA VAL A 22 4.45 -8.85 -10.54
C VAL A 22 5.52 -8.58 -9.47
N ALA A 23 5.39 -7.48 -8.73
CA ALA A 23 6.30 -7.17 -7.64
C ALA A 23 6.24 -8.23 -6.53
N GLY A 24 5.04 -8.65 -6.13
CA GLY A 24 4.83 -9.69 -5.13
C GLY A 24 5.44 -11.04 -5.53
N GLU A 25 5.28 -11.46 -6.78
CA GLU A 25 5.92 -12.68 -7.32
C GLU A 25 7.45 -12.59 -7.22
N HIS A 26 8.04 -11.50 -7.72
CA HIS A 26 9.50 -11.32 -7.67
C HIS A 26 10.05 -11.28 -6.24
N VAL A 27 9.38 -10.56 -5.33
CA VAL A 27 9.77 -10.49 -3.91
C VAL A 27 9.73 -11.88 -3.29
N GLY A 28 8.67 -12.65 -3.52
CA GLY A 28 8.53 -14.03 -3.06
C GLY A 28 9.68 -14.92 -3.54
N GLU A 29 9.95 -14.93 -4.84
CA GLU A 29 11.02 -15.74 -5.44
C GLU A 29 12.42 -15.38 -4.90
N TRP A 30 12.70 -14.08 -4.71
CA TRP A 30 13.98 -13.64 -4.15
C TRP A 30 14.13 -14.06 -2.69
N LEU A 31 13.08 -13.94 -1.87
CA LEU A 31 13.11 -14.35 -0.47
C LEU A 31 13.31 -15.85 -0.34
N GLU A 32 12.53 -16.66 -1.07
CA GLU A 32 12.70 -18.12 -1.11
C GLU A 32 14.12 -18.52 -1.53
N THR A 33 14.69 -17.80 -2.52
CA THR A 33 16.06 -18.02 -2.94
C THR A 33 17.05 -17.65 -1.84
N CYS A 34 16.90 -16.51 -1.18
CA CYS A 34 17.80 -16.04 -0.12
C CYS A 34 17.81 -16.98 1.10
N GLU A 35 16.64 -17.49 1.48
CA GLU A 35 16.43 -18.35 2.65
C GLU A 35 16.94 -19.76 2.44
N ASN A 36 16.88 -20.28 1.20
CA ASN A 36 17.21 -21.67 0.93
C ASN A 36 18.73 -21.94 0.98
N PRO A 37 19.24 -22.69 1.97
CA PRO A 37 20.67 -22.96 2.12
C PRO A 37 21.23 -23.92 1.06
N GLU A 38 20.38 -24.68 0.37
CA GLU A 38 20.76 -25.57 -0.73
C GLU A 38 21.07 -24.79 -2.01
N ARG A 39 20.65 -23.53 -2.12
CA ARG A 39 21.00 -22.66 -3.24
C ARG A 39 22.44 -22.19 -3.11
N SER A 40 23.14 -22.11 -4.24
CA SER A 40 24.52 -21.62 -4.26
C SER A 40 24.62 -20.19 -3.72
N ALA A 41 25.71 -19.90 -3.00
CA ALA A 41 25.93 -18.59 -2.39
C ALA A 41 25.81 -17.44 -3.40
N GLY A 42 26.35 -17.60 -4.61
CA GLY A 42 26.23 -16.59 -5.66
C GLY A 42 24.80 -16.37 -6.17
N ARG A 43 23.93 -17.40 -6.16
CA ARG A 43 22.50 -17.22 -6.53
C ARG A 43 21.75 -16.47 -5.43
N ARG A 44 22.00 -16.82 -4.18
CA ARG A 44 21.44 -16.16 -2.99
C ARG A 44 21.88 -14.69 -2.94
N GLU A 45 23.16 -14.43 -3.21
CA GLU A 45 23.72 -13.07 -3.24
C GLU A 45 23.02 -12.20 -4.29
N ARG A 46 22.87 -12.70 -5.52
CA ARG A 46 22.17 -11.96 -6.58
C ARG A 46 20.72 -11.67 -6.23
N ALA A 47 20.01 -12.65 -5.67
CA ALA A 47 18.64 -12.44 -5.20
C ALA A 47 18.56 -11.35 -4.12
N GLY A 48 19.46 -11.38 -3.13
CA GLY A 48 19.55 -10.35 -2.10
C GLY A 48 19.82 -8.95 -2.68
N ARG A 49 20.76 -8.84 -3.61
CA ARG A 49 21.05 -7.55 -4.29
C ARG A 49 19.87 -7.06 -5.12
N SER A 50 19.19 -7.94 -5.86
CA SER A 50 18.01 -7.59 -6.66
C SER A 50 16.86 -7.11 -5.77
N LEU A 51 16.60 -7.81 -4.67
CA LEU A 51 15.60 -7.43 -3.68
C LEU A 51 15.94 -6.05 -3.08
N ALA A 52 17.16 -5.86 -2.58
CA ALA A 52 17.61 -4.60 -2.00
C ALA A 52 17.44 -3.42 -2.97
N ALA A 53 17.91 -3.58 -4.20
CA ALA A 53 17.84 -2.52 -5.22
C ALA A 53 16.39 -2.16 -5.57
N LYS A 54 15.54 -3.16 -5.75
CA LYS A 54 14.13 -2.92 -6.11
C LYS A 54 13.35 -2.29 -4.97
N VAL A 55 13.46 -2.81 -3.75
CA VAL A 55 12.82 -2.24 -2.55
C VAL A 55 13.24 -0.79 -2.33
N ALA A 56 14.50 -0.45 -2.54
CA ALA A 56 14.99 0.93 -2.37
C ALA A 56 14.49 1.91 -3.46
N SER A 57 14.20 1.41 -4.66
CA SER A 57 13.88 2.25 -5.83
C SER A 57 12.39 2.33 -6.17
N ASP A 58 11.60 1.37 -5.73
CA ASP A 58 10.22 1.16 -6.19
C ASP A 58 9.32 0.88 -5.00
N ARG A 59 8.39 1.81 -4.74
CA ARG A 59 7.49 1.73 -3.59
C ARG A 59 6.60 0.50 -3.63
N VAL A 60 6.23 0.00 -4.81
CA VAL A 60 5.41 -1.21 -4.93
C VAL A 60 6.18 -2.42 -4.40
N TYR A 61 7.47 -2.54 -4.73
CA TYR A 61 8.32 -3.59 -4.19
C TYR A 61 8.56 -3.42 -2.69
N ALA A 62 8.66 -2.18 -2.21
CA ALA A 62 8.81 -1.89 -0.78
C ALA A 62 7.58 -2.31 0.05
N ASP A 63 6.38 -2.06 -0.49
CA ASP A 63 5.11 -2.46 0.13
C ASP A 63 4.99 -4.01 0.15
N GLU A 64 5.24 -4.67 -0.99
CA GLU A 64 5.17 -6.14 -1.07
C GLU A 64 6.26 -6.84 -0.22
N ALA A 65 7.45 -6.25 -0.08
CA ALA A 65 8.49 -6.76 0.82
C ALA A 65 8.10 -6.63 2.31
N THR A 66 7.45 -5.53 2.67
CA THR A 66 6.93 -5.32 4.03
C THR A 66 5.87 -6.36 4.35
N GLU A 67 4.91 -6.57 3.44
CA GLU A 67 3.86 -7.59 3.59
C GLU A 67 4.43 -9.00 3.73
N ALA A 68 5.41 -9.35 2.88
CA ALA A 68 6.03 -10.67 2.91
C ALA A 68 6.85 -10.93 4.19
N GLY A 69 6.95 -9.97 5.12
CA GLY A 69 7.76 -10.05 6.32
C GLY A 69 9.25 -10.12 5.99
N ALA A 70 9.68 -9.52 4.87
CA ALA A 70 11.00 -9.69 4.29
C ALA A 70 12.12 -9.40 5.29
N ALA A 71 12.01 -8.33 6.09
CA ALA A 71 13.01 -7.97 7.08
C ALA A 71 13.24 -9.09 8.11
N ALA A 72 12.18 -9.66 8.68
CA ALA A 72 12.27 -10.73 9.67
C ALA A 72 12.78 -12.03 9.04
N ARG A 73 12.35 -12.34 7.82
CA ARG A 73 12.80 -13.53 7.08
C ARG A 73 14.28 -13.45 6.71
N LEU A 74 14.74 -12.29 6.26
CA LEU A 74 16.16 -12.04 5.96
C LEU A 74 17.03 -12.07 7.21
N GLU A 75 16.53 -11.58 8.36
CA GLU A 75 17.19 -11.74 9.66
C GLU A 75 17.41 -13.23 10.00
N ALA A 76 16.38 -14.07 9.82
CA ALA A 76 16.49 -15.51 10.03
C ALA A 76 17.49 -16.18 9.05
N ALA A 77 17.52 -15.73 7.80
CA ALA A 77 18.48 -16.20 6.80
C ALA A 77 19.93 -15.82 7.17
N LEU A 78 20.15 -14.60 7.68
CA LEU A 78 21.45 -14.12 8.18
C LEU A 78 21.93 -14.89 9.41
N ALA A 79 21.03 -15.18 10.35
CA ALA A 79 21.34 -16.02 11.50
C ALA A 79 21.79 -17.42 11.05
N SER A 80 21.06 -18.02 10.11
CA SER A 80 21.40 -19.34 9.53
C SER A 80 22.75 -19.31 8.81
N LEU A 81 23.03 -18.26 8.03
CA LEU A 81 24.31 -18.08 7.34
C LEU A 81 25.49 -17.94 8.31
N SER A 82 25.27 -17.29 9.46
CA SER A 82 26.28 -17.07 10.48
C SER A 82 26.66 -18.37 11.19
N LEU A 83 25.69 -19.26 11.44
CA LEU A 83 25.96 -20.62 11.95
C LEU A 83 26.77 -21.47 10.97
N ALA A 84 26.62 -21.22 9.67
CA ALA A 84 27.34 -21.92 8.60
C ALA A 84 28.65 -21.21 8.19
N ALA A 85 29.15 -20.26 8.98
CA ALA A 85 30.34 -19.49 8.62
C ALA A 85 31.60 -20.37 8.52
N PRO A 86 32.44 -20.19 7.49
CA PRO A 86 33.72 -20.89 7.40
C PRO A 86 34.62 -20.49 8.57
N ASP A 87 35.43 -21.44 9.06
CA ASP A 87 36.45 -21.16 10.07
C ASP A 87 37.34 -20.00 9.59
N ALA A 88 37.48 -18.97 10.44
CA ALA A 88 38.30 -17.79 10.18
C ALA A 88 39.77 -18.16 9.91
N THR A 89 40.24 -19.31 10.40
CA THR A 89 41.60 -19.83 10.21
C THR A 89 41.74 -20.74 9.00
N SER A 90 40.64 -21.04 8.29
CA SER A 90 40.67 -21.87 7.07
C SER A 90 41.62 -21.28 6.02
N PRO A 91 42.32 -22.09 5.21
CA PRO A 91 43.11 -21.57 4.09
C PRO A 91 42.24 -21.17 2.88
N ASP A 92 40.94 -21.53 2.83
CA ASP A 92 40.07 -21.25 1.67
C ASP A 92 39.56 -19.80 1.63
N ALA A 93 40.43 -18.91 1.13
CA ALA A 93 40.13 -17.49 0.96
C ALA A 93 38.92 -17.23 0.04
N ARG A 94 38.68 -18.11 -0.95
CA ARG A 94 37.57 -17.95 -1.89
C ARG A 94 36.24 -18.26 -1.21
N ALA A 95 36.18 -19.28 -0.37
CA ALA A 95 34.99 -19.60 0.41
C ALA A 95 34.65 -18.46 1.40
N ARG A 96 35.66 -17.90 2.09
CA ARG A 96 35.48 -16.73 2.97
C ARG A 96 34.96 -15.51 2.22
N GLN A 97 35.56 -15.17 1.09
CA GLN A 97 35.12 -14.04 0.27
C GLN A 97 33.67 -14.22 -0.21
N THR A 98 33.32 -15.45 -0.63
CA THR A 98 31.97 -15.78 -1.09
C THR A 98 30.95 -15.66 0.05
N HIS A 99 31.31 -16.13 1.24
CA HIS A 99 30.48 -16.02 2.45
C HIS A 99 30.25 -14.56 2.85
N ALA A 100 31.31 -13.75 2.86
CA ALA A 100 31.24 -12.32 3.15
C ALA A 100 30.35 -11.58 2.14
N SER A 101 30.56 -11.79 0.84
CA SER A 101 29.75 -11.15 -0.21
C SER A 101 28.26 -11.48 -0.09
N LEU A 102 27.93 -12.73 0.24
CA LEU A 102 26.55 -13.14 0.49
C LEU A 102 25.96 -12.45 1.73
N ARG A 103 26.73 -12.39 2.84
CA ARG A 103 26.30 -11.70 4.05
C ARG A 103 25.98 -10.23 3.75
N ASP A 104 26.88 -9.52 3.08
CA ASP A 104 26.69 -8.11 2.72
C ASP A 104 25.41 -7.88 1.89
N ALA A 105 25.14 -8.78 0.93
CA ALA A 105 23.93 -8.70 0.11
C ALA A 105 22.65 -8.91 0.93
N LEU A 106 22.63 -9.86 1.87
CA LEU A 106 21.48 -10.12 2.74
C LEU A 106 21.28 -9.00 3.76
N GLU A 107 22.36 -8.44 4.31
CA GLU A 107 22.30 -7.29 5.22
C GLU A 107 21.75 -6.05 4.53
N ALA A 108 22.19 -5.77 3.30
CA ALA A 108 21.66 -4.67 2.49
C ALA A 108 20.18 -4.86 2.17
N ALA A 109 19.77 -6.07 1.77
CA ALA A 109 18.37 -6.39 1.52
C ALA A 109 17.51 -6.20 2.76
N ARG A 110 17.99 -6.68 3.92
CA ARG A 110 17.29 -6.56 5.19
C ARG A 110 17.13 -5.09 5.60
N ALA A 111 18.20 -4.30 5.48
CA ALA A 111 18.18 -2.88 5.82
C ALA A 111 17.16 -2.12 4.95
N ALA A 112 17.17 -2.34 3.63
CA ALA A 112 16.19 -1.73 2.73
C ALA A 112 14.74 -2.13 3.09
N CYS A 113 14.49 -3.40 3.43
CA CYS A 113 13.17 -3.86 3.85
C CYS A 113 12.73 -3.26 5.19
N ALA A 114 13.64 -3.13 6.15
CA ALA A 114 13.35 -2.54 7.45
C ALA A 114 13.00 -1.04 7.35
N GLU A 115 13.69 -0.30 6.48
CA GLU A 115 13.37 1.10 6.19
C GLU A 115 12.00 1.24 5.52
N ALA A 116 11.69 0.37 4.54
CA ALA A 116 10.40 0.35 3.85
C ALA A 116 9.19 0.19 4.78
N SER A 117 9.34 -0.63 5.83
CA SER A 117 8.29 -0.92 6.82
C SER A 117 7.90 0.27 7.71
N GLY A 118 8.63 1.39 7.66
CA GLY A 118 8.37 2.56 8.52
C GLY A 118 7.21 3.46 8.09
N VAL A 119 6.66 3.29 6.87
CA VAL A 119 5.58 4.14 6.34
C VAL A 119 4.23 3.44 6.50
N VAL A 120 3.42 3.90 7.46
CA VAL A 120 2.26 3.14 7.95
C VAL A 120 0.93 3.58 7.34
N ALA A 121 0.74 4.86 7.01
CA ALA A 121 -0.50 5.38 6.41
C ALA A 121 -0.31 6.78 5.82
N SER A 122 -1.08 7.13 4.78
CA SER A 122 -1.26 8.50 4.31
C SER A 122 -2.73 8.91 4.35
N VAL A 123 -3.01 10.18 4.68
CA VAL A 123 -4.38 10.71 4.70
C VAL A 123 -4.58 11.61 3.50
N ARG A 124 -5.63 11.35 2.71
CA ARG A 124 -6.05 12.21 1.60
C ARG A 124 -7.41 12.83 1.91
N GLU A 125 -7.57 14.12 1.63
CA GLU A 125 -8.87 14.82 1.73
C GLU A 125 -9.42 15.08 0.33
N LEU A 126 -10.64 14.60 0.08
CA LEU A 126 -11.39 14.82 -1.15
C LEU A 126 -12.51 15.81 -0.90
N ALA A 127 -12.73 16.73 -1.84
CA ALA A 127 -13.76 17.75 -1.76
C ALA A 127 -14.72 17.64 -2.95
N PHE A 128 -16.01 17.49 -2.65
CA PHE A 128 -17.09 17.42 -3.62
C PHE A 128 -17.86 18.75 -3.63
N GLY A 129 -18.32 19.19 -4.81
CA GLY A 129 -19.06 20.45 -4.98
C GLY A 129 -18.22 21.66 -5.39
N LEU A 130 -16.92 21.48 -5.65
CA LEU A 130 -16.05 22.53 -6.19
C LEU A 130 -16.12 22.51 -7.73
N SER A 131 -17.01 23.29 -8.33
CA SER A 131 -16.99 23.50 -9.79
C SER A 131 -16.17 24.74 -10.15
N GLU A 132 -15.38 24.68 -11.24
CA GLU A 132 -14.64 25.86 -11.76
C GLU A 132 -15.57 27.03 -12.12
N ARG A 133 -16.84 26.75 -12.42
CA ARG A 133 -17.86 27.75 -12.78
C ARG A 133 -18.28 28.65 -11.61
N SER A 134 -17.88 28.36 -10.38
CA SER A 134 -18.19 29.18 -9.20
C SER A 134 -17.11 30.22 -8.87
N ARG A 135 -16.01 30.31 -9.64
CA ARG A 135 -14.97 31.34 -9.40
C ARG A 135 -15.39 32.76 -9.76
N SER A 136 -16.47 32.95 -10.52
CA SER A 136 -16.91 34.28 -10.99
C SER A 136 -18.10 34.88 -10.24
N ASP A 137 -18.73 34.15 -9.31
CA ASP A 137 -19.90 34.67 -8.59
C ASP A 137 -19.61 34.74 -7.07
N ARG A 138 -19.51 35.97 -6.55
CA ARG A 138 -19.24 36.26 -5.14
C ARG A 138 -20.49 36.02 -4.28
N GLY A 139 -20.96 34.78 -4.23
CA GLY A 139 -22.13 34.40 -3.44
C GLY A 139 -22.31 32.90 -3.33
N GLU A 140 -22.03 32.38 -2.13
CA GLU A 140 -22.45 31.07 -1.57
C GLU A 140 -21.64 29.80 -1.94
N GLU A 141 -20.57 29.56 -1.16
CA GLU A 141 -19.90 28.25 -0.96
C GLU A 141 -20.81 27.19 -0.27
N LYS A 142 -22.09 27.08 -0.63
CA LYS A 142 -23.08 26.44 0.26
C LYS A 142 -23.18 24.91 0.23
N ASN A 143 -22.37 24.18 -0.53
CA ASN A 143 -22.48 22.71 -0.53
C ASN A 143 -21.17 21.96 -0.80
N VAL A 144 -20.07 22.37 -0.17
CA VAL A 144 -18.81 21.59 -0.24
C VAL A 144 -18.84 20.47 0.80
N VAL A 145 -18.74 19.23 0.35
CA VAL A 145 -18.63 18.06 1.23
C VAL A 145 -17.19 17.54 1.18
N ARG A 146 -16.54 17.45 2.33
CA ARG A 146 -15.17 16.94 2.45
C ARG A 146 -15.14 15.55 3.08
N VAL A 147 -14.38 14.64 2.46
CA VAL A 147 -14.18 13.27 2.92
C VAL A 147 -12.68 13.02 3.10
N ARG A 148 -12.27 12.51 4.25
CA ARG A 148 -10.89 12.08 4.51
C ARG A 148 -10.79 10.57 4.37
N VAL A 149 -9.87 10.09 3.54
CA VAL A 149 -9.58 8.67 3.40
C VAL A 149 -8.16 8.37 3.85
N ARG A 150 -7.94 7.16 4.34
CA ARG A 150 -6.64 6.68 4.81
C ARG A 150 -6.16 5.61 3.85
N GLU A 151 -5.05 5.88 3.18
CA GLU A 151 -4.37 4.87 2.37
C GLU A 151 -3.29 4.20 3.19
N LEU A 152 -3.19 2.88 3.05
CA LEU A 152 -2.17 2.09 3.72
C LEU A 152 -1.26 1.44 2.68
N ALA A 153 -0.03 1.16 3.09
CA ALA A 153 0.81 0.17 2.43
C ALA A 153 0.37 -1.23 2.90
N LEU A 154 -0.62 -1.79 2.22
CA LEU A 154 -1.12 -3.15 2.46
C LEU A 154 -0.87 -4.00 1.20
N GLY A 155 -0.34 -5.21 1.37
CA GLY A 155 0.16 -6.03 0.25
C GLY A 155 -0.92 -6.75 -0.58
N ARG A 156 -0.49 -7.31 -1.72
CA ARG A 156 -1.31 -7.74 -2.87
C ARG A 156 -2.05 -6.60 -3.56
N GLY A 157 -1.35 -5.47 -3.69
CA GLY A 157 -1.82 -4.34 -4.46
C GLY A 157 -2.79 -3.42 -3.72
N VAL A 158 -2.96 -2.26 -4.35
CA VAL A 158 -3.99 -1.20 -4.34
C VAL A 158 -5.28 -1.33 -3.48
N GLY A 159 -5.58 -2.40 -2.76
CA GLY A 159 -6.78 -2.57 -1.92
C GLY A 159 -6.93 -1.50 -0.83
N ALA A 160 -5.81 -0.97 -0.32
CA ALA A 160 -5.80 0.17 0.58
C ALA A 160 -5.43 1.49 -0.10
N LYS A 161 -5.58 1.59 -1.42
CA LYS A 161 -5.45 2.83 -2.20
C LYS A 161 -6.81 3.29 -2.68
N LEU A 162 -6.91 4.59 -2.96
CA LEU A 162 -8.11 5.14 -3.58
C LEU A 162 -8.16 4.74 -5.06
N TRP A 163 -9.24 4.07 -5.47
CA TRP A 163 -9.48 3.67 -6.85
C TRP A 163 -10.30 4.68 -7.63
N ARG A 164 -10.01 4.79 -8.94
CA ARG A 164 -10.79 5.62 -9.87
C ARG A 164 -12.29 5.30 -9.85
N ALA A 165 -12.65 4.02 -9.76
CA ALA A 165 -14.05 3.60 -9.69
C ALA A 165 -14.78 4.15 -8.45
N ALA A 166 -14.10 4.20 -7.29
CA ALA A 166 -14.66 4.76 -6.06
C ALA A 166 -14.87 6.29 -6.19
N SER A 167 -13.93 7.00 -6.81
CA SER A 167 -14.09 8.43 -7.12
C SER A 167 -15.29 8.68 -8.03
N MET A 168 -15.42 7.92 -9.12
CA MET A 168 -16.54 8.07 -10.07
C MET A 168 -17.90 7.78 -9.44
N LEU A 169 -18.01 6.72 -8.61
CA LEU A 169 -19.24 6.44 -7.87
C LEU A 169 -19.56 7.54 -6.86
N SER A 170 -18.55 8.08 -6.20
CA SER A 170 -18.71 9.16 -5.22
C SER A 170 -19.21 10.45 -5.87
N ASP A 171 -18.70 10.80 -7.05
CA ASP A 171 -19.23 11.92 -7.84
C ASP A 171 -20.71 11.72 -8.13
N ARG A 172 -21.11 10.52 -8.58
CA ARG A 172 -22.52 10.21 -8.85
C ARG A 172 -23.41 10.30 -7.60
N LEU A 173 -22.92 9.81 -6.46
CA LEU A 173 -23.63 9.91 -5.18
C LEU A 173 -23.80 11.37 -4.75
N PHE A 174 -22.78 12.20 -4.95
CA PHE A 174 -22.84 13.63 -4.64
C PHE A 174 -23.82 14.38 -5.55
N GLU A 175 -23.82 14.07 -6.85
CA GLU A 175 -24.75 14.65 -7.82
C GLU A 175 -26.21 14.30 -7.52
N ASP A 176 -26.48 13.12 -6.97
CA ASP A 176 -27.82 12.65 -6.63
C ASP A 176 -27.88 11.98 -5.25
N PRO A 177 -27.89 12.78 -4.16
CA PRO A 177 -27.88 12.26 -2.81
C PRO A 177 -29.14 11.45 -2.45
N ALA A 178 -30.21 11.53 -3.26
CA ALA A 178 -31.46 10.83 -3.00
C ALA A 178 -31.29 9.30 -2.97
N PHE A 179 -30.27 8.76 -3.65
CA PHE A 179 -29.94 7.34 -3.61
C PHE A 179 -29.61 6.82 -2.20
N VAL A 180 -29.01 7.67 -1.35
CA VAL A 180 -28.48 7.26 -0.04
C VAL A 180 -29.16 7.97 1.12
N ARG A 181 -29.77 9.13 0.90
CA ARG A 181 -30.39 9.94 1.96
C ARG A 181 -31.50 9.17 2.68
N GLY A 182 -31.37 9.08 4.00
CA GLY A 182 -32.29 8.36 4.88
C GLY A 182 -32.20 6.83 4.78
N GLN A 183 -31.34 6.28 3.92
CA GLN A 183 -31.21 4.84 3.70
C GLN A 183 -30.20 4.18 4.64
N SER A 184 -30.29 2.85 4.77
CA SER A 184 -29.23 2.05 5.39
C SER A 184 -28.36 1.45 4.28
N VAL A 185 -27.07 1.79 4.28
CA VAL A 185 -26.10 1.48 3.23
C VAL A 185 -25.11 0.43 3.73
N LEU A 186 -24.81 -0.56 2.88
CA LEU A 186 -23.74 -1.54 3.06
C LEU A 186 -22.77 -1.40 1.89
N GLU A 187 -21.49 -1.16 2.17
CA GLU A 187 -20.43 -1.15 1.16
C GLU A 187 -19.61 -2.45 1.30
N LEU A 188 -19.54 -3.22 0.21
CA LEU A 188 -18.77 -4.46 0.09
C LEU A 188 -17.44 -4.16 -0.59
N GLY A 189 -16.31 -4.57 0.01
CA GLY A 189 -14.99 -4.24 -0.51
C GLY A 189 -14.74 -2.74 -0.43
N ALA A 190 -14.92 -2.17 0.77
CA ALA A 190 -14.90 -0.73 0.98
C ALA A 190 -13.54 -0.10 0.69
N GLY A 191 -12.43 -0.86 0.74
CA GLY A 191 -11.11 -0.30 0.53
C GLY A 191 -10.83 0.82 1.55
N VAL A 192 -10.51 2.00 1.03
CA VAL A 192 -10.32 3.21 1.85
C VAL A 192 -11.62 3.87 2.34
N GLY A 193 -12.78 3.36 1.91
CA GLY A 193 -14.12 3.72 2.40
C GLY A 193 -14.75 4.95 1.79
N LEU A 194 -14.23 5.47 0.66
CA LEU A 194 -14.66 6.77 0.11
C LEU A 194 -16.19 6.84 -0.10
N CYS A 195 -16.80 5.84 -0.76
CA CYS A 195 -18.20 5.91 -1.17
C CYS A 195 -19.13 5.88 0.05
N GLY A 196 -18.90 4.97 0.99
CA GLY A 196 -19.72 4.87 2.20
C GLY A 196 -19.51 6.04 3.16
N LEU A 197 -18.27 6.56 3.30
CA LEU A 197 -18.01 7.77 4.09
C LEU A 197 -18.71 9.00 3.49
N LEU A 198 -18.72 9.13 2.16
CA LEU A 198 -19.49 10.15 1.49
C LEU A 198 -20.99 9.94 1.68
N ALA A 199 -21.50 8.72 1.51
CA ALA A 199 -22.91 8.40 1.71
C ALA A 199 -23.40 8.79 3.12
N ALA A 200 -22.57 8.58 4.14
CA ALA A 200 -22.86 9.04 5.51
C ALA A 200 -23.03 10.57 5.56
N LYS A 201 -22.13 11.33 4.94
CA LYS A 201 -22.20 12.80 4.87
C LYS A 201 -23.35 13.33 4.02
N LEU A 202 -23.81 12.55 3.04
CA LEU A 202 -24.97 12.85 2.21
C LEU A 202 -26.32 12.53 2.88
N GLY A 203 -26.27 12.05 4.13
CA GLY A 203 -27.45 11.86 4.97
C GLY A 203 -27.98 10.43 4.99
N ALA A 204 -27.17 9.42 4.68
CA ALA A 204 -27.54 8.03 4.97
C ALA A 204 -27.85 7.85 6.46
N ARG A 205 -28.89 7.09 6.78
CA ARG A 205 -29.32 6.80 8.16
C ARG A 205 -28.30 5.94 8.90
N ARG A 206 -27.68 5.00 8.19
CA ARG A 206 -26.61 4.13 8.70
C ARG A 206 -25.74 3.69 7.54
N VAL A 207 -24.43 3.61 7.74
CA VAL A 207 -23.48 3.02 6.80
C VAL A 207 -22.71 1.91 7.50
N ALA A 208 -22.60 0.76 6.86
CA ALA A 208 -21.70 -0.32 7.23
C ALA A 208 -20.62 -0.45 6.14
N LEU A 209 -19.37 -0.23 6.52
CA LEU A 209 -18.20 -0.43 5.66
C LEU A 209 -17.68 -1.84 5.92
N THR A 210 -17.50 -2.65 4.88
CA THR A 210 -17.01 -4.03 5.02
C THR A 210 -15.85 -4.31 4.08
N ASP A 211 -14.87 -5.02 4.61
CA ASP A 211 -13.70 -5.52 3.88
C ASP A 211 -13.17 -6.77 4.59
N PHE A 212 -12.14 -7.42 4.04
CA PHE A 212 -11.59 -8.67 4.58
C PHE A 212 -10.27 -8.48 5.34
N GLU A 213 -9.50 -7.43 5.04
CA GLU A 213 -8.15 -7.23 5.58
C GLU A 213 -8.18 -6.54 6.97
N PRO A 214 -7.70 -7.18 8.07
CA PRO A 214 -7.76 -6.61 9.41
C PRO A 214 -7.17 -5.21 9.55
N ALA A 215 -5.99 -4.95 8.98
CA ALA A 215 -5.38 -3.62 9.08
C ALA A 215 -6.19 -2.54 8.32
N LEU A 216 -6.88 -2.94 7.24
CA LEU A 216 -7.81 -2.06 6.52
C LEU A 216 -9.07 -1.79 7.33
N LEU A 217 -9.60 -2.80 8.02
CA LEU A 217 -10.75 -2.64 8.93
C LEU A 217 -10.42 -1.66 10.07
N ASP A 218 -9.24 -1.77 10.67
CA ASP A 218 -8.77 -0.82 11.68
C ASP A 218 -8.65 0.61 11.11
N SER A 219 -8.11 0.74 9.89
CA SER A 219 -8.03 2.02 9.18
C SER A 219 -9.40 2.62 8.90
N LEU A 220 -10.39 1.81 8.48
CA LEU A 220 -11.77 2.25 8.25
C LEU A 220 -12.44 2.77 9.52
N VAL A 221 -12.14 2.18 10.69
CA VAL A 221 -12.61 2.71 11.99
C VAL A 221 -12.05 4.11 12.24
N LEU A 222 -10.77 4.34 11.95
CA LEU A 222 -10.15 5.66 12.08
C LEU A 222 -10.71 6.65 11.07
N ALA A 223 -10.82 6.26 9.80
CA ALA A 223 -11.40 7.09 8.74
C ALA A 223 -12.86 7.48 9.08
N ALA A 224 -13.67 6.54 9.58
CA ALA A 224 -15.02 6.83 10.02
C ALA A 224 -15.06 7.85 11.17
N ARG A 225 -14.07 7.88 12.07
CA ARG A 225 -13.95 8.90 13.12
C ARG A 225 -13.55 10.25 12.55
N ASP A 226 -12.57 10.29 11.65
CA ASP A 226 -12.05 11.52 11.02
C ASP A 226 -13.12 12.26 10.19
N ASN A 227 -14.18 11.55 9.79
CA ASN A 227 -15.25 12.04 8.95
C ASN A 227 -16.55 12.38 9.67
N ARG A 228 -16.65 12.11 10.98
CA ARG A 228 -17.80 12.58 11.76
C ARG A 228 -17.84 14.10 11.72
N ALA A 229 -19.03 14.67 11.57
CA ALA A 229 -19.21 16.10 11.79
C ALA A 229 -18.88 16.42 13.27
N PRO A 230 -18.29 17.58 13.57
CA PRO A 230 -18.30 18.11 14.92
C PRO A 230 -19.73 18.28 15.44
#